data_AF-A0A7K5SIV0-F1
#
_entry.id   AF-A0A7K5SIV0-F1
#
_cell.length_a   1.000
_cell.length_b   1.000
_cell.length_c   1.000
_cell.angle_alpha   90.00
_cell.angle_beta   90.00
_cell.angle_gamma   90.00
#
_symmetry.space_group_name_H-M   'P 1'
#
loop_
_entity.id
_entity.type
_entity.pdbx_description
1 polymer ?
#
loop_
_entity_poly.entity_id
_entity_poly.type
_entity_poly.pdbx_seq_one_letter_code
_entity_poly.pdbx_strand_id
1 'polypeptide(L)'
;NIHAYISRNKTQTDHIQIQVGVKQGDPMSPFLFNLAMDPLLCKLEESSKGYHRGLNSITAMAFADNLVLLSDSWENMKRNIRVVETFCNL
;
A
#
# COMPACT_ATOMS: atom_id res chain seq x y z
N ASN A 1 13.89 4.94 18.31
CA ASN A 1 13.91 3.65 19.02
C ASN A 1 12.49 3.29 19.42
N ILE A 2 11.92 2.26 18.80
CA ILE A 2 10.59 1.74 19.14
C ILE A 2 10.81 0.66 20.20
N HIS A 3 10.20 0.83 21.37
CA HIS A 3 10.18 -0.19 22.41
C HIS A 3 8.80 -0.84 22.42
N ALA A 4 8.73 -2.13 22.10
CA ALA A 4 7.48 -2.87 22.06
C ALA A 4 7.49 -4.01 23.08
N TYR A 5 6.40 -4.13 23.83
CA TYR A 5 6.19 -5.16 24.84
C TYR A 5 4.69 -5.32 25.10
N ILE A 6 4.28 -6.48 25.60
CA ILE A 6 2.91 -6.74 26.04
C ILE A 6 2.91 -6.77 27.57
N SER A 7 1.97 -6.05 28.20
CA SER A 7 1.84 -6.00 29.66
C SER A 7 0.49 -6.54 30.13
N ARG A 8 0.49 -7.32 31.24
CA ARG A 8 -0.71 -7.81 31.93
C ARG A 8 -0.46 -7.86 33.43
N ASN A 9 -1.33 -7.23 34.23
CA ASN A 9 -1.32 -7.26 35.70
C ASN A 9 0.08 -7.13 36.34
N LYS A 10 0.86 -6.13 35.89
CA LYS A 10 2.25 -5.82 36.31
C LYS A 10 3.35 -6.76 35.81
N THR A 11 3.01 -7.78 35.03
CA THR A 11 3.99 -8.59 34.29
C THR A 11 4.13 -8.04 32.87
N GLN A 12 5.35 -8.05 32.33
CA GLN A 12 5.65 -7.63 30.97
C GLN A 12 6.39 -8.76 30.24
N THR A 13 6.16 -8.90 28.94
CA THR A 13 7.02 -9.72 28.08
C THR A 13 8.41 -9.12 27.94
N ASP A 14 9.35 -9.93 27.44
CA ASP A 14 10.61 -9.41 26.90
C ASP A 14 10.37 -8.42 25.76
N HIS A 15 11.41 -7.67 25.41
CA HIS A 15 11.37 -6.70 24.33
C HIS A 15 11.09 -7.38 22.98
N ILE A 16 10.05 -6.92 22.30
CA ILE A 16 9.65 -7.40 20.98
C ILE A 16 10.38 -6.55 19.93
N GLN A 17 11.26 -7.18 19.16
CA GLN A 17 11.97 -6.51 18.06
C GLN A 17 11.03 -6.37 16.86
N ILE A 18 10.65 -5.13 16.51
CA ILE A 18 9.87 -4.83 15.32
C ILE A 18 10.82 -4.72 14.12
N GLN A 19 10.76 -5.69 13.19
CA GLN A 19 11.66 -5.75 12.04
C GLN A 19 11.12 -5.03 10.80
N VAL A 20 9.79 -5.02 10.62
CA VAL A 20 9.13 -4.46 9.43
C VAL A 20 7.85 -3.74 9.87
N GLY A 21 7.55 -2.64 9.19
CA GLY A 21 6.33 -1.85 9.41
C GLY A 21 6.62 -0.49 10.04
N VAL A 22 5.54 0.28 10.21
CA VAL A 22 5.55 1.63 10.78
C VAL A 22 4.74 1.66 12.07
N LYS A 23 5.03 2.60 12.97
CA LYS A 23 4.33 2.71 14.26
C LYS A 23 2.97 3.38 14.05
N GLN A 24 1.88 2.69 14.36
CA GLN A 24 0.54 3.29 14.31
C GLN A 24 0.43 4.46 15.30
N GLY A 25 -0.19 5.56 14.87
CA GLY A 25 -0.31 6.80 15.65
C GLY A 25 0.96 7.67 15.66
N ASP A 26 2.04 7.26 15.00
CA ASP A 26 3.21 8.12 14.79
C ASP A 26 2.94 9.12 13.65
N PRO A 27 3.18 10.44 13.84
CA PRO A 27 2.98 11.43 12.80
C PRO A 27 3.75 11.19 11.49
N MET A 28 4.86 10.44 11.53
CA MET A 28 5.66 10.12 10.34
C MET A 28 5.16 8.90 9.58
N SER A 29 4.40 8.01 10.23
CA SER A 29 3.93 6.76 9.61
C SER A 29 3.11 6.95 8.34
N PRO A 30 2.18 7.93 8.24
CA PRO A 30 1.43 8.16 7.00
C PRO A 30 2.34 8.50 5.80
N PHE A 31 3.39 9.29 6.03
CA PHE A 31 4.35 9.64 4.98
C PHE A 31 5.13 8.43 4.50
N LEU A 32 5.66 7.63 5.44
CA LEU A 32 6.39 6.40 5.10
C LEU A 32 5.50 5.38 4.37
N PHE A 33 4.23 5.29 4.76
CA PHE A 33 3.26 4.44 4.09
C PHE A 33 3.04 4.88 2.63
N ASN A 34 2.78 6.16 2.40
CA ASN A 34 2.60 6.69 1.05
C ASN A 34 3.87 6.51 0.20
N LEU A 35 5.06 6.72 0.77
CA LEU A 35 6.34 6.51 0.09
C LEU A 35 6.53 5.05 -0.33
N ALA A 36 6.11 4.08 0.49
CA ALA A 36 6.18 2.67 0.14
C ALA A 36 5.18 2.25 -0.95
N MET A 37 4.02 2.93 -1.04
CA MET A 37 3.01 2.68 -2.07
C MET A 37 3.33 3.32 -3.42
N ASP A 38 4.08 4.42 -3.43
CA ASP A 38 4.37 5.21 -4.64
C ASP A 38 4.92 4.39 -5.82
N PRO A 39 5.87 3.44 -5.64
CA PRO A 39 6.36 2.62 -6.76
C PRO A 39 5.28 1.76 -7.42
N LEU A 40 4.31 1.25 -6.63
CA LEU A 40 3.19 0.48 -7.17
C LEU A 40 2.26 1.39 -7.99
N LEU A 41 1.97 2.58 -7.47
CA LEU A 41 1.11 3.55 -8.16
C LEU A 41 1.74 4.01 -9.48
N CYS A 42 3.03 4.34 -9.46
CA CYS A 42 3.80 4.64 -10.67
C CYS A 42 3.70 3.48 -11.69
N LYS A 43 3.84 2.23 -11.22
CA LYS A 43 3.77 1.06 -12.12
C LYS A 43 2.40 0.87 -12.75
N LEU A 44 1.34 1.15 -12.01
CA LEU A 44 -0.03 1.08 -12.49
C LEU A 44 -0.32 2.20 -13.50
N GLU A 45 0.19 3.40 -13.28
CA GLU A 45 0.07 4.53 -14.23
C GLU A 45 0.80 4.25 -15.55
N GLU A 46 2.03 3.72 -15.50
CA GLU A 46 2.82 3.34 -16.69
C GLU A 46 2.07 2.35 -17.60
N SER A 47 1.27 1.45 -17.02
CA SER A 47 0.55 0.43 -17.78
C SER A 47 -0.50 1.01 -18.75
N SER A 48 -0.96 2.24 -18.51
CA SER A 48 -2.00 2.93 -19.29
C SER A 48 -3.29 2.10 -19.48
N LYS A 49 -3.62 1.24 -18.51
CA LYS A 49 -4.81 0.35 -18.53
C LYS A 49 -5.92 0.82 -17.58
N GLY A 50 -5.94 2.11 -17.28
CA GLY A 50 -6.92 2.75 -16.39
C GLY A 50 -8.29 2.98 -17.03
N TYR A 51 -9.14 3.67 -16.27
CA TYR A 51 -10.40 4.23 -16.75
C TYR A 51 -10.14 5.58 -17.43
N HIS A 52 -10.61 5.74 -18.66
CA HIS A 52 -10.35 6.95 -19.45
C HIS A 52 -11.52 7.94 -19.34
N ARG A 53 -11.20 9.19 -18.98
CA ARG A 53 -12.12 10.34 -19.05
C ARG A 53 -11.48 11.46 -19.84
N GLY A 54 -11.81 11.54 -21.14
CA GLY A 54 -11.19 12.49 -22.05
C GLY A 54 -9.71 12.16 -22.27
N LEU A 55 -8.83 13.14 -22.02
CA LEU A 55 -7.37 12.97 -22.13
C LEU A 55 -6.73 12.37 -20.87
N ASN A 56 -7.48 12.26 -19.78
CA ASN A 56 -6.98 11.74 -18.52
C ASN A 56 -7.29 10.24 -18.40
N SER A 57 -6.32 9.47 -17.91
CA SER A 57 -6.50 8.07 -17.53
C SER A 57 -6.21 7.93 -16.05
N ILE A 58 -7.11 7.28 -15.32
CA ILE A 58 -6.94 6.99 -13.89
C ILE A 58 -6.90 5.48 -13.74
N THR A 59 -5.73 4.94 -13.36
CA THR A 59 -5.57 3.49 -13.14
C THR A 59 -5.81 3.10 -11.69
N ALA A 60 -5.41 3.96 -10.75
CA ALA A 60 -5.48 3.67 -9.33
C ALA A 60 -5.82 4.91 -8.52
N MET A 61 -6.49 4.70 -7.40
CA MET A 61 -6.64 5.68 -6.32
C MET A 61 -6.21 5.02 -5.03
N ALA A 62 -5.35 5.68 -4.26
CA ALA A 62 -4.88 5.16 -2.99
C ALA A 62 -5.13 6.17 -1.87
N PHE A 63 -5.54 5.66 -0.71
CA PHE A 63 -5.69 6.45 0.50
C PHE A 63 -5.34 5.59 1.71
N ALA A 64 -4.22 5.92 2.36
CA ALA A 64 -3.62 5.05 3.38
C ALA A 64 -3.59 3.60 2.86
N ASP A 65 -4.07 2.64 3.65
CA ASP A 65 -4.11 1.21 3.34
C ASP A 65 -5.11 0.80 2.24
N ASN A 66 -5.93 1.72 1.72
CA ASN A 66 -6.91 1.41 0.70
C ASN A 66 -6.37 1.68 -0.71
N LEU A 67 -6.52 0.70 -1.60
CA LEU A 67 -6.21 0.79 -3.03
C LEU A 67 -7.45 0.44 -3.86
N VAL A 68 -7.83 1.34 -4.76
CA VAL A 68 -8.91 1.13 -5.73
C VAL A 68 -8.31 1.11 -7.12
N LEU A 69 -8.57 0.04 -7.87
CA LEU A 69 -8.21 -0.06 -9.29
C LEU A 69 -9.39 0.32 -10.16
N LEU A 70 -9.11 1.07 -11.23
CA LEU A 70 -10.09 1.49 -12.22
C LEU A 70 -9.65 0.99 -13.59
N SER A 71 -10.62 0.56 -14.40
CA SER A 71 -10.35 0.10 -15.76
C SER A 71 -11.60 0.12 -16.62
N ASP A 72 -11.43 0.36 -17.92
CA ASP A 72 -12.54 0.37 -18.91
C ASP A 72 -12.95 -1.03 -19.39
N SER A 73 -12.18 -2.07 -19.06
CA SER A 73 -12.50 -3.42 -19.50
C SER A 73 -12.04 -4.47 -18.50
N TRP A 74 -12.71 -5.62 -18.55
CA TRP A 74 -12.35 -6.78 -17.73
C TRP A 74 -10.94 -7.29 -18.07
N GLU A 75 -10.53 -7.22 -19.34
CA GLU A 75 -9.19 -7.63 -19.75
C GLU A 75 -8.11 -6.72 -19.16
N ASN A 76 -8.33 -5.40 -19.20
CA ASN A 76 -7.40 -4.43 -18.62
C ASN A 76 -7.36 -4.52 -17.09
N MET A 77 -8.51 -4.76 -16.44
CA MET A 77 -8.57 -5.03 -15.01
C MET A 77 -7.71 -6.24 -14.63
N LYS A 78 -7.79 -7.35 -15.37
CA LYS A 78 -6.93 -8.52 -15.15
C LYS A 78 -5.44 -8.18 -15.27
N ARG A 79 -5.06 -7.29 -16.20
CA ARG A 79 -3.67 -6.83 -16.35
C ARG A 79 -3.24 -6.00 -15.14
N ASN A 80 -4.09 -5.09 -14.65
CA ASN A 80 -3.81 -4.27 -13.47
C ASN A 80 -3.65 -5.14 -12.21
N ILE A 81 -4.53 -6.12 -12.02
CA ILE A 81 -4.44 -7.08 -10.92
C ILE A 81 -3.10 -7.84 -10.98
N ARG A 82 -2.68 -8.33 -12.15
CA ARG A 82 -1.37 -8.99 -12.32
C ARG A 82 -0.19 -8.09 -11.96
N VAL A 83 -0.27 -6.79 -12.25
CA VAL A 83 0.76 -5.83 -11.84
C VAL A 83 0.85 -5.77 -10.32
N VAL A 84 -0.28 -5.67 -9.63
CA VAL A 84 -0.34 -5.69 -8.16
C VAL A 84 0.20 -7.01 -7.62
N GLU A 85 -0.26 -8.15 -8.14
CA GLU A 85 0.21 -9.48 -7.72
C GLU A 85 1.72 -9.62 -7.87
N THR A 86 2.26 -9.27 -9.04
CA THR A 86 3.70 -9.35 -9.31
C THR A 86 4.48 -8.42 -8.39
N PHE A 87 4.01 -7.19 -8.18
CA PHE A 87 4.67 -6.22 -7.31
C PHE A 87 4.71 -6.71 -5.86
N CYS A 88 3.61 -7.29 -5.38
CA CYS A 88 3.50 -7.84 -4.04
C CYS A 88 4.12 -9.23 -3.89
N ASN A 89 4.59 -9.85 -4.98
CA ASN A 89 5.00 -11.26 -5.06
C ASN A 89 3.93 -12.22 -4.53
N LEU A 90 2.65 -11.94 -4.84
CA LEU A 90 1.48 -12.78 -4.50
C LEU A 90 1.29 -13.93 -5.50
#